data_AF-A0A2M8XYV6-F1
#
_entry.id   AF-A0A2M8XYV6-F1
#
_cell.length_a   1.000
_cell.length_b   1.000
_cell.length_c   1.000
_cell.angle_alpha   90.00
_cell.angle_beta   90.00
_cell.angle_gamma   90.00
#
_symmetry.space_group_name_H-M   'P 1'
#
loop_
_entity.id
_entity.type
_entity.pdbx_description
1 polymer ?
#
loop_
_entity_poly.entity_id
_entity_poly.type
_entity_poly.pdbx_seq_one_letter_code
_entity_poly.pdbx_strand_id
1 'polypeptide(L)'
;MQEHHKSALLETLFILVLVIFPTLFGVMKIFFTTENVSAETLYKSGEFFLYAVSLLSSSFLVYNHFRIRKSDFNSIFSFLTIILILIFSFAYTALANTMTPDLNRIKYSSIISFIISIPIFYYAQVVSNKNSPDIGEQRRNEQVVIENALN
;
A
#
# COMPACT_ATOMS: atom_id res chain seq x y z
N MET A 1 18.12 -1.86 -15.59
CA MET A 1 17.97 -1.75 -14.11
C MET A 1 17.53 -0.36 -13.60
N GLN A 2 18.15 0.75 -14.01
CA GLN A 2 17.76 2.09 -13.50
C GLN A 2 16.34 2.55 -13.91
N GLU A 3 15.89 2.23 -15.13
CA GLU A 3 14.53 2.60 -15.58
C GLU A 3 13.41 1.89 -14.82
N HIS A 4 13.56 0.58 -14.56
CA HIS A 4 12.60 -0.19 -13.76
C HIS A 4 12.42 0.36 -12.34
N HIS A 5 13.52 0.76 -11.71
CA HIS A 5 13.47 1.37 -10.38
C HIS A 5 12.76 2.74 -10.38
N LYS A 6 12.99 3.54 -11.43
CA LYS A 6 12.31 4.82 -11.62
C LYS A 6 10.81 4.64 -11.84
N SER A 7 10.40 3.61 -12.63
CA SER A 7 8.98 3.28 -12.83
C SER A 7 8.32 2.86 -11.51
N ALA A 8 8.94 1.94 -10.76
CA ALA A 8 8.40 1.47 -9.49
C ALA A 8 8.26 2.61 -8.46
N LEU A 9 9.22 3.54 -8.40
CA LEU A 9 9.13 4.73 -7.55
C LEU A 9 8.00 5.68 -7.97
N LEU A 10 7.81 5.90 -9.27
CA LEU A 10 6.71 6.73 -9.78
C LEU A 10 5.35 6.09 -9.50
N GLU A 11 5.21 4.77 -9.69
CA GLU A 11 4.01 4.01 -9.34
C GLU A 11 3.73 4.06 -7.83
N THR A 12 4.76 3.91 -7.00
CA THR A 12 4.67 4.05 -5.54
C THR A 12 4.15 5.44 -5.16
N LEU A 13 4.73 6.49 -5.75
CA LEU A 13 4.30 7.87 -5.51
C LEU A 13 2.85 8.08 -5.96
N PHE A 14 2.48 7.57 -7.13
CA PHE A 14 1.14 7.67 -7.67
C PHE A 14 0.10 6.97 -6.78
N ILE A 15 0.39 5.75 -6.31
CA ILE A 15 -0.46 5.01 -5.39
C ILE A 15 -0.61 5.75 -4.06
N LEU A 16 0.49 6.28 -3.50
CA LEU A 16 0.43 7.07 -2.26
C LEU A 16 -0.44 8.32 -2.44
N VAL A 17 -0.30 9.04 -3.56
CA VAL A 17 -1.14 10.20 -3.87
C VAL A 17 -2.61 9.80 -3.98
N LEU A 18 -2.93 8.72 -4.69
CA LEU A 18 -4.31 8.23 -4.82
C LEU A 18 -4.91 7.78 -3.48
N VAL A 19 -4.12 7.17 -2.61
CA VAL A 19 -4.57 6.76 -1.27
C VAL A 19 -4.82 7.96 -0.37
N ILE A 20 -4.03 9.02 -0.46
CA ILE A 20 -4.19 10.25 0.34
C ILE A 20 -5.23 11.19 -0.28
N PHE A 21 -5.60 11.00 -1.55
CA PHE A 21 -6.51 11.88 -2.29
C PHE A 21 -7.87 12.10 -1.59
N PRO A 22 -8.56 11.06 -1.07
CA PRO A 22 -9.80 11.26 -0.31
C PRO A 22 -9.60 12.16 0.93
N THR A 23 -8.47 12.04 1.62
CA THR A 23 -8.11 12.92 2.75
C THR A 23 -7.92 14.36 2.29
N LEU A 24 -7.23 14.58 1.18
CA LEU A 24 -7.06 15.93 0.60
C LEU A 24 -8.41 16.54 0.27
N PHE A 25 -9.33 15.75 -0.28
CA PHE A 25 -10.70 16.20 -0.55
C PHE A 25 -11.47 16.54 0.72
N GLY A 26 -11.34 15.73 1.78
CA GLY A 26 -11.93 16.00 3.09
C GLY A 26 -11.39 17.29 3.72
N VAL A 27 -10.08 17.53 3.63
CA VAL A 27 -9.44 18.77 4.10
C VAL A 27 -9.95 19.97 3.31
N MET A 28 -10.00 19.87 1.97
CA MET A 28 -10.57 20.92 1.13
C MET A 28 -12.02 21.22 1.52
N LYS A 29 -12.85 20.20 1.76
CA LYS A 29 -14.24 20.37 2.19
C LYS A 29 -14.35 21.16 3.49
N ILE A 30 -13.45 20.95 4.45
CA ILE A 30 -13.42 21.73 5.69
C ILE A 30 -13.09 23.20 5.40
N PHE A 31 -12.08 23.47 4.56
CA PHE A 31 -11.73 24.84 4.17
C PHE A 31 -12.84 25.58 3.40
N PHE A 32 -13.63 24.86 2.61
CA PHE A 32 -14.75 25.43 1.85
C PHE A 32 -16.07 25.48 2.61
N THR A 33 -16.15 24.91 3.81
CA THR A 33 -17.35 24.95 4.64
C THR A 33 -17.28 26.17 5.56
N THR A 34 -18.35 26.96 5.63
CA THR A 34 -18.44 28.18 6.46
C THR A 34 -18.63 27.90 7.96
N GLU A 35 -18.89 26.65 8.33
CA GLU A 35 -18.98 26.21 9.71
C GLU A 35 -17.59 25.92 10.29
N ASN A 36 -17.40 26.16 11.58
CA ASN A 36 -16.19 25.81 12.32
C ASN A 36 -16.09 24.28 12.50
N VAL A 37 -15.86 23.57 11.40
CA VAL A 37 -15.72 22.11 11.38
C VAL A 37 -14.31 21.76 11.85
N SER A 38 -14.20 21.05 12.98
CA SER A 38 -12.91 20.58 13.49
C SER A 38 -12.26 19.58 12.53
N ALA A 39 -10.93 19.55 12.45
CA ALA A 39 -10.18 18.53 11.72
C ALA A 39 -10.45 17.09 12.23
N GLU A 40 -10.98 16.95 13.44
CA GLU A 40 -11.38 15.65 14.01
C GLU A 40 -12.51 14.99 13.23
N THR A 41 -13.32 15.77 12.52
CA THR A 41 -14.43 15.28 11.70
C THR A 41 -13.93 14.39 10.56
N LEU A 42 -12.68 14.55 10.11
CA LEU A 42 -12.03 13.69 9.11
C LEU A 42 -11.79 12.26 9.61
N TYR A 43 -11.67 12.08 10.93
CA TYR A 43 -11.41 10.79 11.54
C TYR A 43 -12.70 10.08 11.97
N LYS A 44 -13.84 10.79 11.99
CA LYS A 44 -15.12 10.29 12.50
C LYS A 44 -15.61 9.05 11.76
N SER A 45 -15.37 8.96 10.45
CA SER A 45 -15.76 7.80 9.63
C SER A 45 -14.77 6.64 9.70
N GLY A 46 -13.62 6.80 10.35
CA GLY A 46 -12.57 5.77 10.40
C GLY A 46 -11.93 5.47 9.04
N GLU A 47 -12.18 6.27 8.00
CA GLU A 47 -11.70 6.05 6.63
C GLU A 47 -10.17 5.93 6.54
N PHE A 48 -9.44 6.59 7.44
CA PHE A 48 -7.99 6.48 7.50
C PHE A 48 -7.48 5.05 7.78
N PHE A 49 -8.25 4.22 8.49
CA PHE A 49 -7.93 2.79 8.61
C PHE A 49 -8.01 2.08 7.25
N LEU A 50 -9.03 2.43 6.46
CA LEU A 50 -9.23 1.83 5.14
C LEU A 50 -8.09 2.20 4.18
N TYR A 51 -7.52 3.40 4.32
CA TYR A 51 -6.34 3.80 3.55
C TYR A 51 -5.11 2.96 3.91
N ALA A 52 -4.87 2.71 5.20
CA ALA A 52 -3.79 1.82 5.65
C ALA A 52 -4.00 0.38 5.15
N VAL A 53 -5.22 -0.14 5.24
CA VAL A 53 -5.58 -1.47 4.72
C VAL A 53 -5.41 -1.54 3.20
N SER A 54 -5.76 -0.50 2.46
CA SER A 54 -5.58 -0.41 1.01
C SER A 54 -4.10 -0.44 0.62
N LEU A 55 -3.25 0.28 1.35
CA LEU A 55 -1.79 0.25 1.15
C LEU A 55 -1.22 -1.15 1.43
N LEU A 56 -1.60 -1.77 2.54
CA LEU A 56 -1.15 -3.13 2.86
C LEU A 56 -1.64 -4.15 1.84
N SER A 57 -2.89 -4.06 1.39
CA SER A 57 -3.45 -4.94 0.35
C SER A 57 -2.71 -4.78 -0.97
N SER A 58 -2.42 -3.55 -1.37
CA SER A 58 -1.61 -3.24 -2.56
C SER A 58 -0.19 -3.80 -2.41
N SER A 59 0.42 -3.65 -1.23
CA SER A 59 1.73 -4.22 -0.90
C SER A 59 1.74 -5.73 -1.08
N PHE A 60 0.73 -6.41 -0.53
CA PHE A 60 0.58 -7.86 -0.60
C PHE A 60 0.43 -8.36 -2.04
N LEU A 61 -0.38 -7.67 -2.85
CA LEU A 61 -0.59 -8.01 -4.26
C LEU A 61 0.70 -7.83 -5.07
N VAL A 62 1.34 -6.67 -4.97
CA VAL A 62 2.61 -6.38 -5.66
C VAL A 62 3.66 -7.40 -5.27
N TYR A 63 3.79 -7.67 -3.98
CA TYR A 63 4.76 -8.62 -3.47
C TYR A 63 4.55 -10.04 -4.00
N ASN A 64 3.31 -10.53 -4.01
CA ASN A 64 3.00 -11.86 -4.52
C ASN A 64 3.08 -11.95 -6.05
N HIS A 65 2.78 -10.86 -6.77
CA HIS A 65 2.83 -10.81 -8.23
C HIS A 65 4.27 -10.96 -8.74
N PHE A 66 5.22 -10.28 -8.10
CA PHE A 66 6.65 -10.33 -8.47
C PHE A 66 7.43 -11.45 -7.79
N ARG A 67 6.75 -12.38 -7.10
CA ARG A 67 7.38 -13.45 -6.34
C ARG A 67 7.99 -14.51 -7.26
N ILE A 68 9.27 -14.34 -7.61
CA ILE A 68 10.08 -15.43 -8.16
C ILE A 68 10.27 -16.45 -7.04
N ARG A 69 10.10 -17.73 -7.36
CA ARG A 69 9.88 -18.88 -6.47
C ARG A 69 10.97 -19.22 -5.42
N LYS A 70 11.82 -18.29 -4.97
CA LYS A 70 12.94 -18.57 -4.07
C LYS A 70 12.86 -17.81 -2.72
N SER A 71 12.93 -18.57 -1.63
CA SER A 71 13.20 -18.21 -0.22
C SER A 71 12.02 -18.19 0.77
N ASP A 72 12.19 -18.87 1.91
CA ASP A 72 11.24 -18.98 3.03
C ASP A 72 11.02 -17.67 3.79
N PHE A 73 12.04 -16.80 3.89
CA PHE A 73 11.92 -15.49 4.54
C PHE A 73 10.89 -14.58 3.87
N ASN A 74 10.68 -14.78 2.58
CA ASN A 74 9.70 -14.03 1.80
C ASN A 74 8.26 -14.46 2.13
N SER A 75 8.05 -15.70 2.57
CA SER A 75 6.74 -16.17 3.06
C SER A 75 6.31 -15.44 4.34
N ILE A 76 7.28 -15.12 5.21
CA ILE A 76 7.04 -14.41 6.49
C ILE A 76 6.50 -13.00 6.24
N PHE A 77 7.01 -12.28 5.23
CA PHE A 77 6.55 -10.94 4.91
C PHE A 77 5.08 -10.93 4.44
N SER A 78 4.71 -11.82 3.52
CA SER A 78 3.32 -11.97 3.08
C SER A 78 2.40 -12.31 4.25
N PHE A 79 2.83 -13.23 5.12
CA PHE A 79 2.08 -13.63 6.31
C PHE A 79 1.89 -12.47 7.30
N LEU A 80 2.95 -11.71 7.59
CA LEU A 80 2.91 -10.53 8.45
C LEU A 80 1.98 -9.46 7.87
N THR A 81 2.02 -9.24 6.55
CA THR A 81 1.16 -8.27 5.87
C THR A 81 -0.32 -8.66 6.00
N ILE A 82 -0.66 -9.94 5.82
CA ILE A 82 -2.03 -10.45 6.05
C ILE A 82 -2.46 -10.23 7.51
N ILE A 83 -1.60 -10.56 8.47
CA ILE A 83 -1.92 -10.35 9.90
C ILE A 83 -2.23 -8.87 10.17
N LEU A 84 -1.41 -7.96 9.64
CA LEU A 84 -1.62 -6.53 9.83
C LEU A 84 -2.92 -6.04 9.16
N ILE A 85 -3.26 -6.54 7.97
CA ILE A 85 -4.55 -6.26 7.32
C ILE A 85 -5.70 -6.68 8.23
N LEU A 86 -5.64 -7.88 8.82
CA LEU A 86 -6.68 -8.38 9.71
C LEU A 86 -6.78 -7.54 10.99
N ILE A 87 -5.65 -7.22 11.62
CA ILE A 87 -5.61 -6.39 12.84
C ILE A 87 -6.22 -5.01 12.56
N PHE A 88 -5.83 -4.34 11.47
CA PHE A 88 -6.34 -3.01 11.14
C PHE A 88 -7.82 -3.02 10.74
N SER A 89 -8.27 -4.07 10.04
CA SER A 89 -9.69 -4.25 9.70
C SER A 89 -10.56 -4.49 10.96
N PHE A 90 -10.04 -5.29 11.90
CA PHE A 90 -10.70 -5.49 13.19
C PHE A 90 -10.72 -4.21 14.02
N ALA A 91 -9.60 -3.49 14.10
CA ALA A 91 -9.51 -2.21 14.79
C ALA A 91 -10.50 -1.17 14.24
N TYR A 92 -10.64 -1.08 12.91
CA TYR A 92 -11.65 -0.25 12.27
C TYR A 92 -13.07 -0.61 12.76
N THR A 93 -13.44 -1.89 12.68
CA THR A 93 -14.78 -2.34 13.09
C THR A 93 -15.01 -2.11 14.59
N ALA A 94 -14.01 -2.38 15.42
CA ALA A 94 -14.10 -2.29 16.87
C ALA A 94 -14.11 -0.85 17.41
N LEU A 95 -13.49 0.10 16.70
CA LEU A 95 -13.38 1.49 17.16
C LEU A 95 -14.34 2.43 16.42
N ALA A 96 -14.39 2.35 15.09
CA ALA A 96 -15.15 3.29 14.26
C ALA A 96 -16.64 2.95 14.17
N ASN A 97 -17.04 1.69 14.33
CA ASN A 97 -18.44 1.24 14.23
C ASN A 97 -19.14 1.09 15.60
N THR A 98 -18.70 1.85 16.61
CA THR A 98 -19.30 1.83 17.95
C THR A 98 -20.36 2.92 18.11
N MET A 99 -21.32 2.74 19.02
CA MET A 99 -22.38 3.72 19.27
C MET A 99 -21.83 5.06 19.84
N THR A 100 -20.72 5.00 20.57
CA THR A 100 -20.03 6.18 21.14
C THR A 100 -18.55 6.13 20.75
N PRO A 101 -18.19 6.50 19.51
CA PRO A 101 -16.83 6.40 19.03
C PRO A 101 -15.91 7.41 19.72
N ASP A 102 -14.86 6.91 20.37
CA ASP A 102 -13.78 7.74 20.91
C ASP A 102 -12.89 8.23 19.75
N LEU A 103 -13.12 9.47 19.33
CA LEU A 103 -12.44 10.09 18.20
C LEU A 103 -10.92 10.17 18.39
N ASN A 104 -10.45 10.34 19.63
CA ASN A 104 -9.01 10.38 19.93
C ASN A 104 -8.38 9.02 19.68
N ARG A 105 -9.01 7.94 20.15
CA ARG A 105 -8.51 6.58 19.89
C ARG A 105 -8.51 6.27 18.39
N ILE A 106 -9.60 6.58 17.69
CA ILE A 106 -9.70 6.37 16.24
C ILE A 106 -8.60 7.12 15.51
N LYS A 107 -8.38 8.40 15.84
CA LYS A 107 -7.34 9.23 15.25
C LYS A 107 -5.95 8.64 15.45
N TYR A 108 -5.55 8.35 16.70
CA TYR A 108 -4.20 7.83 16.97
C TYR A 108 -3.99 6.45 16.36
N SER A 109 -4.95 5.54 16.50
CA SER A 109 -4.85 4.20 15.90
C SER A 109 -4.78 4.25 14.37
N SER A 110 -5.56 5.12 13.72
CA SER A 110 -5.51 5.30 12.26
C SER A 110 -4.15 5.83 11.79
N ILE A 111 -3.61 6.84 12.48
CA ILE A 111 -2.29 7.42 12.15
C ILE A 111 -1.19 6.37 12.31
N ILE A 112 -1.22 5.60 13.40
CA ILE A 112 -0.25 4.52 13.64
C ILE A 112 -0.34 3.46 12.54
N SER A 113 -1.56 3.01 12.19
CA SER A 113 -1.77 2.04 11.12
C SER A 113 -1.24 2.53 9.77
N PHE A 114 -1.49 3.80 9.45
CA PHE A 114 -1.00 4.41 8.22
C PHE A 114 0.53 4.49 8.20
N ILE A 115 1.15 4.98 9.27
CA ILE A 115 2.62 5.08 9.39
C ILE A 115 3.28 3.71 9.26
N ILE A 116 2.71 2.66 9.84
CA ILE A 116 3.22 1.28 9.73
C ILE A 116 3.07 0.74 8.29
N SER A 117 2.01 1.11 7.57
CA SER A 117 1.76 0.63 6.22
C SER A 117 2.76 1.17 5.18
N ILE A 118 3.29 2.39 5.37
CA ILE A 118 4.24 3.02 4.45
C ILE A 118 5.54 2.21 4.26
N PRO A 119 6.30 1.84 5.31
CA PRO A 119 7.54 1.08 5.13
C PRO A 119 7.31 -0.31 4.53
N ILE A 120 6.18 -0.94 4.84
CA ILE A 120 5.78 -2.24 4.26
C ILE A 120 5.51 -2.08 2.75
N PHE A 121 4.75 -1.04 2.39
CA PHE A 121 4.47 -0.73 0.99
C PHE A 121 5.73 -0.38 0.21
N TYR A 122 6.61 0.46 0.77
CA TYR A 122 7.90 0.77 0.18
C TYR A 122 8.75 -0.48 -0.03
N TYR A 123 8.84 -1.37 0.96
CA TYR A 123 9.58 -2.61 0.83
C TYR A 123 9.01 -3.49 -0.30
N ALA A 124 7.70 -3.67 -0.35
CA ALA A 124 7.05 -4.46 -1.40
C ALA A 124 7.28 -3.86 -2.80
N GLN A 125 7.08 -2.56 -2.99
CA GLN A 125 7.20 -1.91 -4.29
C GLN A 125 8.64 -1.69 -4.76
N VAL A 126 9.56 -1.37 -3.85
CA VAL A 126 10.89 -0.87 -4.22
C VAL A 126 11.98 -1.90 -4.00
N VAL A 127 11.90 -2.65 -2.90
CA VAL A 127 12.92 -3.64 -2.54
C VAL A 127 12.61 -4.99 -3.17
N SER A 128 11.37 -5.46 -3.09
CA SER A 128 10.97 -6.74 -3.69
C SER A 128 10.92 -6.68 -5.21
N ASN A 129 10.38 -5.60 -5.78
CA ASN A 129 10.26 -5.45 -7.23
C ASN A 129 11.64 -5.31 -7.93
N LYS A 130 12.66 -4.79 -7.24
CA LYS A 130 14.05 -4.68 -7.76
C LYS A 130 14.63 -6.01 -8.24
N ASN A 131 14.17 -7.13 -7.69
CA ASN A 131 14.69 -8.45 -8.01
C ASN A 131 13.86 -9.17 -9.07
N SER A 132 12.78 -8.56 -9.58
CA SER A 132 11.95 -9.18 -10.63
C SER A 132 12.70 -9.21 -11.96
N PRO A 133 12.80 -10.35 -12.66
CA PRO A 133 13.41 -10.41 -13.98
C PRO A 133 12.57 -9.54 -14.92
N ASP A 134 13.25 -8.68 -15.68
CA ASP A 134 12.60 -7.95 -16.75
C ASP A 134 12.07 -8.97 -17.76
N ILE A 135 10.75 -9.14 -17.81
CA ILE A 135 10.09 -10.08 -18.72
C ILE A 135 10.43 -9.74 -20.18
N GLY A 136 10.67 -8.46 -20.50
CA GLY A 136 11.13 -8.03 -21.81
C GLY A 136 12.56 -8.49 -22.12
N GLU A 137 13.46 -8.40 -21.14
CA GLU A 137 14.84 -8.88 -21.26
C GLU A 137 14.88 -10.42 -21.31
N GLN A 138 14.05 -11.09 -20.52
CA GLN A 138 13.90 -12.54 -20.51
C GLN A 138 13.34 -13.05 -21.84
N ARG A 139 12.31 -12.41 -22.39
CA ARG A 139 11.76 -12.74 -23.71
C ARG A 139 12.72 -12.44 -24.86
N ARG A 140 13.51 -11.37 -24.78
CA ARG A 140 14.59 -11.11 -25.76
C ARG A 140 15.65 -12.20 -25.70
N ASN A 141 16.07 -12.61 -24.51
CA ASN A 141 17.04 -13.68 -24.36
C ASN A 141 16.49 -15.02 -24.85
N GLU A 142 15.21 -15.33 -24.59
CA GLU A 142 14.54 -16.51 -25.16
C GLU A 142 14.50 -16.46 -26.69
N GLN A 143 14.19 -15.31 -27.28
CA GLN A 143 14.20 -15.13 -28.74
C GLN A 143 15.60 -15.33 -29.33
N VAL A 144 16.65 -14.77 -28.71
CA VAL A 144 18.04 -14.95 -29.15
C VAL A 144 18.47 -16.42 -29.06
N VAL A 145 18.06 -17.15 -28.03
CA VAL A 145 18.34 -18.60 -27.90
C VAL A 145 17.63 -19.39 -29.01
N ILE A 146 16.37 -19.07 -29.31
CA ILE A 146 15.62 -19.74 -30.40
C ILE A 146 16.25 -19.44 -31.77
N GLU A 147 16.64 -18.19 -32.02
CA GLU A 147 17.24 -17.76 -33.28
C GLU A 147 18.63 -18.40 -33.50
N ASN A 148 19.42 -18.55 -32.44
CA ASN A 148 20.71 -19.26 -32.49
C ASN A 148 20.57 -20.78 -32.62
N ALA A 149 19.44 -21.37 -32.21
CA ALA A 149 19.18 -22.80 -32.34
C ALA A 149 18.63 -23.19 -33.72
N LEU A 150 18.15 -22.21 -34.51
CA LEU A 150 17.60 -22.39 -35.85
C LEU A 150 18.61 -22.13 -36.98
N ASN A 151 19.76 -21.52 -36.66
CA ASN A 151 20.90 -21.32 -37.56
C ASN A 151 21.98 -22.39 -37.34
#